data_AF-A0A319CPX6-F1
#
_entry.id   AF-A0A319CPX6-F1
#
_cell.length_a   1.000
_cell.length_b   1.000
_cell.length_c   1.000
_cell.angle_alpha   90.00
_cell.angle_beta   90.00
_cell.angle_gamma   90.00
#
_symmetry.space_group_name_H-M   'P 1'
#
loop_
_entity.id
_entity.type
_entity.pdbx_description
1 polymer ?
#
loop_
_entity_poly.entity_id
_entity_poly.type
_entity_poly.pdbx_seq_one_letter_code
_entity_poly.pdbx_strand_id
1 'polypeptide(L)'
;MAWYSLLPPEYIQLETWVARIFIFLGVVTIFPWAALLIFDIGLYVWRMVTYEFPVVGGRARGRSRPRAPSLNERPSGQPRVLVGLGGNRDEGNAELKRRKKGMLDGTE
;
A
#
# COMPACT_ATOMS: atom_id res chain seq x y z
N MET A 1 -31.31 -41.62 -32.86
CA MET A 1 -29.98 -41.86 -33.45
C MET A 1 -28.96 -41.20 -32.54
N ALA A 2 -28.13 -41.98 -31.83
CA ALA A 2 -27.12 -41.42 -30.94
C ALA A 2 -26.00 -40.80 -31.80
N TRP A 3 -26.11 -39.51 -32.11
CA TRP A 3 -25.12 -38.77 -32.90
C TRP A 3 -23.77 -38.58 -32.16
N TYR A 4 -23.72 -38.94 -30.87
CA TYR A 4 -22.57 -38.72 -29.98
C TYR A 4 -21.98 -40.02 -29.42
N SER A 5 -22.49 -41.20 -29.78
CA SER A 5 -21.92 -42.46 -29.29
C SER A 5 -20.63 -42.77 -30.04
N LEU A 6 -19.54 -42.85 -29.28
CA LEU A 6 -18.22 -43.25 -29.81
C LEU A 6 -18.10 -44.77 -30.00
N LEU A 7 -18.85 -45.55 -29.22
CA LEU A 7 -18.81 -47.01 -29.25
C LEU A 7 -20.08 -47.62 -29.84
N PRO A 8 -20.00 -48.87 -30.34
CA PRO A 8 -21.16 -49.64 -30.76
C PRO A 8 -22.23 -49.73 -29.65
N PRO A 9 -23.53 -49.89 -30.01
CA PRO A 9 -24.64 -49.86 -29.05
C PRO A 9 -24.52 -50.86 -27.89
N GLU A 10 -23.81 -51.96 -28.12
CA GLU A 10 -23.58 -53.03 -27.14
C GLU A 10 -22.70 -52.57 -25.96
N TYR A 11 -21.95 -51.47 -26.12
CA TYR A 11 -20.97 -50.96 -25.15
C TYR A 11 -21.34 -49.61 -24.53
N ILE A 12 -22.57 -49.14 -24.70
CA ILE A 12 -23.04 -47.84 -24.19
C ILE A 12 -22.87 -47.69 -22.66
N GLN A 13 -22.94 -48.81 -21.93
CA GLN A 13 -22.74 -48.86 -20.49
C GLN A 13 -21.31 -48.45 -20.10
N LEU A 14 -20.32 -48.91 -20.87
CA LEU A 14 -18.90 -48.59 -20.66
C LEU A 14 -18.62 -47.13 -20.99
N GLU A 15 -19.17 -46.64 -22.10
CA GLU A 15 -19.05 -45.23 -22.51
C GLU A 15 -19.56 -44.29 -21.40
N THR A 16 -20.72 -44.60 -20.82
CA THR A 16 -21.30 -43.83 -19.71
C THR A 16 -20.41 -43.86 -18.46
N TRP A 17 -19.84 -45.02 -18.13
CA TRP A 17 -18.94 -45.16 -16.98
C TRP A 17 -17.65 -44.37 -17.16
N VAL A 18 -17.05 -44.44 -18.34
CA VAL A 18 -15.83 -43.70 -18.68
C VAL A 18 -16.10 -42.20 -18.61
N ALA A 19 -17.19 -41.71 -19.21
CA ALA A 19 -17.57 -40.31 -19.16
C ALA A 19 -17.73 -39.80 -17.70
N ARG A 20 -18.37 -40.59 -16.84
CA ARG A 20 -18.54 -40.25 -15.42
C ARG A 20 -17.20 -40.17 -14.69
N ILE A 21 -16.29 -41.12 -14.92
CA ILE A 21 -14.95 -41.12 -14.32
C ILE A 21 -14.18 -39.88 -14.77
N PHE A 22 -14.23 -39.54 -16.06
CA PHE A 22 -13.56 -38.35 -16.59
C PHE A 22 -14.08 -37.05 -15.98
N ILE A 23 -15.40 -36.91 -15.86
CA ILE A 23 -16.01 -35.74 -15.22
C ILE A 23 -15.61 -35.68 -13.74
N PHE A 24 -15.68 -36.80 -13.03
CA PHE A 24 -15.28 -36.88 -11.64
C PHE A 24 -13.80 -36.50 -11.46
N LEU A 25 -12.91 -37.05 -12.27
CA LEU A 25 -11.48 -36.76 -12.23
C LEU A 25 -11.19 -35.30 -12.57
N GLY A 26 -11.91 -34.74 -13.55
CA GLY A 26 -11.84 -33.33 -13.91
C GLY A 26 -12.23 -32.43 -12.74
N VAL A 27 -13.34 -32.73 -12.06
CA VAL A 27 -13.76 -32.00 -10.85
C VAL A 27 -12.72 -32.14 -9.76
N VAL A 28 -12.28 -33.36 -9.43
CA VAL A 28 -11.28 -33.61 -8.37
C VAL A 28 -9.96 -32.88 -8.67
N THR A 29 -9.58 -32.76 -9.94
CA THR A 29 -8.34 -32.11 -10.35
C THR A 29 -8.47 -30.59 -10.31
N ILE A 30 -9.58 -30.03 -10.81
CA ILE A 30 -9.78 -28.58 -10.92
C ILE A 30 -10.20 -27.97 -9.59
N PHE A 31 -10.96 -28.70 -8.78
CA PHE A 31 -11.56 -28.21 -7.53
C PHE A 31 -10.55 -27.59 -6.56
N PRO A 32 -9.37 -28.19 -6.29
CA PRO A 32 -8.37 -27.59 -5.41
C PRO A 32 -7.90 -26.21 -5.91
N TRP A 33 -7.65 -26.07 -7.22
CA TRP A 33 -7.22 -24.82 -7.82
C TRP A 33 -8.33 -23.77 -7.83
N ALA A 34 -9.55 -24.19 -8.18
CA ALA A 34 -10.72 -23.32 -8.17
C ALA A 34 -11.01 -22.80 -6.74
N ALA A 35 -10.90 -23.67 -5.73
CA ALA A 35 -11.07 -23.29 -4.34
C ALA A 35 -10.03 -22.26 -3.88
N LEU A 36 -8.75 -22.43 -4.27
CA LEU A 36 -7.70 -21.44 -3.98
C LEU A 36 -7.99 -20.08 -4.62
N LEU A 37 -8.45 -20.07 -5.87
CA LEU A 37 -8.79 -18.83 -6.58
C LEU A 37 -10.01 -18.13 -5.95
N ILE A 38 -11.05 -18.88 -5.61
CA ILE A 38 -12.22 -18.34 -4.91
C ILE A 38 -11.82 -17.78 -3.54
N PHE A 39 -10.97 -18.51 -2.81
CA PHE A 39 -10.46 -18.06 -1.52
C PHE A 39 -9.65 -16.75 -1.65
N ASP A 40 -8.79 -16.64 -2.66
CA ASP A 40 -8.00 -15.43 -2.92
C ASP A 40 -8.89 -14.24 -3.29
N ILE A 41 -9.88 -14.44 -4.17
CA ILE A 41 -10.89 -13.40 -4.49
C ILE A 41 -11.65 -12.99 -3.23
N GLY A 42 -12.08 -13.94 -2.40
CA GLY A 42 -12.77 -13.68 -1.15
C GLY A 42 -11.91 -12.86 -0.18
N LEU A 43 -10.64 -13.22 -0.02
CA LEU A 43 -9.68 -12.45 0.77
C LEU A 43 -9.44 -11.05 0.19
N TYR A 44 -9.37 -10.92 -1.13
CA TYR A 44 -9.20 -9.64 -1.80
C TYR A 44 -10.40 -8.72 -1.54
N VAL A 45 -11.63 -9.24 -1.71
CA VAL A 45 -12.85 -8.48 -1.44
C VAL A 45 -12.94 -8.14 0.04
N TRP A 46 -12.68 -9.08 0.94
CA TRP A 46 -12.62 -8.82 2.38
C TRP A 46 -11.61 -7.72 2.71
N ARG A 47 -10.40 -7.80 2.14
CA ARG A 47 -9.36 -6.78 2.28
C ARG A 47 -9.83 -5.43 1.77
N MET A 48 -10.48 -5.38 0.62
CA MET A 48 -11.03 -4.14 0.06
C MET A 48 -12.11 -3.54 0.98
N VAL A 49 -13.06 -4.37 1.43
CA VAL A 49 -14.13 -3.97 2.34
C VAL A 49 -13.56 -3.46 3.67
N THR A 50 -12.56 -4.11 4.26
CA THR A 50 -11.94 -3.63 5.50
C THR A 50 -11.17 -2.32 5.35
N TYR A 51 -10.65 -2.02 4.16
CA TYR A 51 -10.01 -0.73 3.88
C TYR A 51 -11.02 0.38 3.55
N GLU A 52 -12.15 0.05 2.93
CA GLU A 52 -13.21 1.01 2.56
C GLU A 52 -14.22 1.25 3.69
N PHE A 53 -14.50 0.26 4.55
CA PHE A 53 -15.32 0.41 5.76
C PHE A 53 -14.41 0.71 6.97
N PRO A 54 -14.37 1.98 7.45
CA PRO A 54 -13.40 2.47 8.42
C PRO A 54 -13.70 2.04 9.88
N VAL A 55 -14.28 0.86 10.09
CA VAL A 55 -14.58 0.36 11.44
C VAL A 55 -13.34 -0.32 12.05
N VAL A 56 -12.47 -0.94 11.24
CA VAL A 56 -11.29 -1.69 11.75
C VAL A 56 -9.98 -1.37 10.97
N GLY A 57 -10.04 -0.88 9.72
CA GLY A 57 -8.90 -0.86 8.78
C GLY A 57 -8.32 0.50 8.37
N GLY A 58 -8.42 1.53 9.22
CA GLY A 58 -7.35 2.53 9.42
C GLY A 58 -6.73 3.32 8.25
N ARG A 59 -7.29 3.35 7.02
CA ARG A 59 -6.80 4.27 5.96
C ARG A 59 -7.17 5.73 6.17
N ALA A 60 -7.96 6.03 7.20
CA ALA A 60 -8.40 7.39 7.55
C ALA A 60 -7.78 7.94 8.85
N ARG A 61 -6.61 7.45 9.31
CA ARG A 61 -5.94 8.04 10.49
C ARG A 61 -4.87 9.07 10.16
N GLY A 62 -4.97 9.75 9.01
CA GLY A 62 -4.23 11.00 8.76
C GLY A 62 -2.72 10.93 8.99
N ARG A 63 -2.12 9.74 8.86
CA ARG A 63 -0.66 9.61 8.97
C ARG A 63 -0.10 10.08 7.65
N SER A 64 0.24 11.36 7.61
CA SER A 64 1.20 11.93 6.67
C SER A 64 2.29 10.89 6.44
N ARG A 65 2.53 10.54 5.17
CA ARG A 65 3.59 9.61 4.74
C ARG A 65 4.81 9.88 5.63
N PRO A 66 5.28 8.91 6.45
CA PRO A 66 6.41 9.16 7.33
C PRO A 66 7.56 9.64 6.45
N ARG A 67 7.80 10.94 6.51
CA ARG A 67 8.87 11.60 5.78
C ARG A 67 10.12 11.12 6.49
N ALA A 68 11.07 10.58 5.73
CA ALA A 68 12.35 10.18 6.29
C ALA A 68 12.85 11.35 7.15
N PRO A 69 13.23 11.12 8.42
CA PRO A 69 13.85 12.15 9.24
C PRO A 69 15.00 12.71 8.41
N SER A 70 14.95 14.00 8.09
CA SER A 70 16.09 14.60 7.42
C SER A 70 17.27 14.49 8.38
N LEU A 71 18.47 14.18 7.88
CA LEU A 71 19.67 13.93 8.69
C LEU A 71 20.06 15.10 9.63
N ASN A 72 19.32 16.22 9.55
CA ASN A 72 19.48 17.44 10.32
C ASN A 72 18.61 17.52 11.58
N GLU A 73 17.66 16.60 11.79
CA GLU A 73 16.83 16.58 12.99
C GLU A 73 17.50 15.80 14.13
N ARG A 74 17.70 16.47 15.28
CA ARG A 74 18.20 15.84 16.51
C ARG A 74 17.05 15.11 17.23
N PRO A 75 17.30 14.08 18.05
CA PRO A 75 16.25 13.35 18.77
C PRO A 75 15.38 14.19 19.73
N SER A 76 15.74 15.45 19.97
CA SER A 76 14.98 16.43 20.76
C SER A 76 14.07 17.35 19.93
N GLY A 77 13.93 17.12 18.62
CA GLY A 77 13.05 17.90 17.74
C GLY A 77 13.53 19.30 17.37
N GLN A 78 14.77 19.67 17.74
CA GLN A 78 15.36 20.95 17.34
C GLN A 78 16.16 20.81 16.05
N PRO A 79 15.98 21.72 15.07
CA PRO A 79 16.80 21.74 13.86
C PRO A 79 18.26 22.08 14.22
N ARG A 80 19.22 21.28 13.76
CA ARG A 80 20.64 21.67 13.88
C ARG A 80 20.88 22.86 12.96
N VAL A 81 21.12 24.03 13.55
CA VAL A 81 21.78 25.13 12.84
C VAL A 81 23.17 24.61 12.45
N LEU A 82 23.48 24.62 11.16
CA LEU A 82 24.77 24.17 10.63
C LEU A 82 25.87 25.01 11.29
N VAL A 83 26.59 24.43 12.25
CA VAL A 83 27.76 25.05 12.87
C VAL A 83 28.80 25.19 11.77
N GLY A 84 28.96 26.42 11.28
CA GLY A 84 29.75 26.76 10.10
C GLY A 84 29.09 27.81 9.19
N LEU A 85 27.76 27.99 9.26
CA LEU A 85 27.03 29.02 8.51
C LEU A 85 26.21 29.96 9.43
N GLY A 86 26.63 30.08 10.69
CA GLY A 86 25.97 30.92 11.71
C GLY A 86 26.76 32.16 12.12
N GLY A 87 28.00 32.32 11.66
CA GLY A 87 28.90 33.35 12.19
C GLY A 87 28.58 34.80 11.81
N ASN A 88 27.67 35.05 10.86
CA ASN A 88 27.52 36.39 10.27
C ASN A 88 26.10 37.00 10.38
N ARG A 89 25.14 36.32 11.03
CA ARG A 89 23.78 36.89 11.21
C ARG A 89 23.67 37.77 12.45
N ASP A 90 24.40 37.45 13.51
CA ASP A 90 24.31 38.19 14.77
C ASP A 90 25.11 39.49 14.72
N GLU A 91 26.27 39.51 14.03
CA GLU A 91 27.05 40.73 13.80
C GLU A 91 26.31 41.73 12.90
N GLY A 92 25.73 41.27 11.78
CA GLY A 92 24.94 42.13 10.88
C GLY A 92 23.70 42.73 11.54
N ASN A 93 23.04 41.98 12.43
CA ASN A 93 21.87 42.47 13.17
C ASN A 93 22.27 43.49 14.26
N ALA A 94 23.42 43.29 14.91
CA ALA A 94 23.96 44.23 15.90
C ALA A 94 24.42 45.55 15.25
N GLU A 95 25.06 45.48 14.09
CA GLU A 95 25.51 46.65 13.33
C GLU A 95 24.31 47.45 12.78
N LEU A 96 23.29 46.78 12.25
CA LEU A 96 22.05 47.42 11.79
C LEU A 96 21.35 48.15 12.95
N LYS A 97 21.35 47.55 14.16
CA LYS A 97 20.77 48.18 15.35
C LYS A 97 21.57 49.41 15.79
N ARG A 98 22.91 49.37 15.70
CA ARG A 98 23.78 50.51 16.02
C ARG A 98 23.64 51.64 15.00
N ARG A 99 23.57 51.34 13.70
CA ARG A 99 23.30 52.31 12.65
C ARG A 99 21.94 52.99 12.82
N LYS A 100 20.90 52.21 13.10
CA LYS A 100 19.56 52.76 13.32
C LYS A 100 19.51 53.65 14.58
N LYS A 101 20.22 53.26 15.64
CA LYS A 101 20.32 54.07 16.87
C LYS A 101 21.09 55.38 16.65
N GLY A 102 22.20 55.36 15.92
CA GLY A 102 22.96 56.57 15.59
C GLY A 102 22.22 57.52 14.64
N MET A 103 21.36 56.99 13.76
CA MET A 103 20.52 57.81 12.87
C MET A 103 19.34 58.48 13.60
N LEU A 104 18.89 57.92 14.73
CA LEU A 104 17.84 58.49 15.58
C LEU A 104 18.37 59.58 16.53
N ASP A 105 19.66 59.51 16.88
CA ASP A 105 20.33 60.42 17.82
C ASP A 105 20.92 61.67 17.15
N GLY A 106 20.90 61.72 15.81
CA GLY A 106 21.42 62.84 15.00
C GLY A 106 20.34 63.72 14.37
N THR A 107 19.09 63.60 14.83
CA THR A 107 17.91 64.34 14.32
C THR A 107 17.23 65.19 15.41
N GLU A 108 18.02 65.73 16.34
CA GLU A 108 17.61 66.86 17.20
C GLU A 108 18.48 68.08 16.93
#